data_AF-A0A935VHA1-F1
#
_entry.id   AF-A0A935VHA1-F1
#
_cell.length_a   1.000
_cell.length_b   1.000
_cell.length_c   1.000
_cell.angle_alpha   90.00
_cell.angle_beta   90.00
_cell.angle_gamma   90.00
#
_symmetry.space_group_name_H-M   'P 1'
#
loop_
_entity.id
_entity.type
_entity.pdbx_description
1 polymer ?
#
loop_
_entity_poly.entity_id
_entity_poly.type
_entity_poly.pdbx_seq_one_letter_code
_entity_poly.pdbx_strand_id
1 'polypeptide(L)'
;MMKKINRSLIYFVLGAIFTLPLFYTNSDKSKFLPPTNESYNGGLNYCTDLQASIKYIDSLSQSENSAKFDTLLYVEAASNFIKERFYHGTANYMFSENWIANLLGKYVWSHFYAIVIPDDILKRPKGLCSQQTTVFMELLKAKNIKTRKVGIASNNGNGHFFCEVFYNNSWHTYDVNLEPNWNKISHPQESMEYYLHNKDSLYLVYENKIPTPELKDMLENVEYGEPNNFPAKKMRAFHYFTKALIFALPAFFFYVALLPLREEFEKSLIKPQLLHKDQNRSHHLFLHSQMSQRKYNLSYLL
;
A
#
# COMPACT_ATOMS: atom_id res chain seq x y z
N MET A 1 -34.37 -33.29 16.35
CA MET A 1 -33.68 -32.46 17.37
C MET A 1 -32.36 -31.98 16.77
N MET A 2 -32.33 -30.81 16.12
CA MET A 2 -31.11 -30.26 15.52
C MET A 2 -30.16 -29.81 16.62
N LYS A 3 -28.92 -30.34 16.64
CA LYS A 3 -27.85 -29.84 17.50
C LYS A 3 -27.67 -28.34 17.24
N LYS A 4 -27.79 -27.49 18.29
CA LYS A 4 -27.47 -26.07 18.20
C LYS A 4 -26.05 -25.95 17.65
N ILE A 5 -25.91 -25.39 16.45
CA ILE A 5 -24.59 -25.11 15.87
C ILE A 5 -23.88 -24.16 16.82
N ASN A 6 -22.65 -24.51 17.20
CA ASN A 6 -21.84 -23.69 18.08
C ASN A 6 -21.48 -22.38 17.35
N ARG A 7 -22.06 -21.26 17.78
CA ARG A 7 -21.83 -19.94 17.16
C ARG A 7 -20.35 -19.56 17.14
N SER A 8 -19.57 -19.94 18.18
CA SER A 8 -18.12 -19.74 18.18
C SER A 8 -17.42 -20.44 17.04
N LEU A 9 -17.87 -21.66 16.69
CA LEU A 9 -17.29 -22.40 15.56
C LEU A 9 -17.55 -21.67 14.24
N ILE A 10 -18.73 -21.10 14.04
CA ILE A 10 -19.04 -20.31 12.83
C ILE A 10 -18.10 -19.11 12.72
N TYR A 11 -17.96 -18.32 13.79
CA TYR A 11 -17.07 -17.14 13.76
C TYR A 11 -15.60 -17.53 13.60
N PHE A 12 -15.17 -18.63 14.20
CA PHE A 12 -13.82 -19.14 13.99
C PHE A 12 -13.57 -19.53 12.53
N VAL A 13 -14.53 -20.23 11.91
CA VAL A 13 -14.44 -20.59 10.48
C VAL A 13 -14.44 -19.34 9.59
N LEU A 14 -15.25 -18.32 9.89
CA LEU A 14 -15.21 -17.05 9.17
C LEU A 14 -13.86 -16.35 9.32
N GLY A 15 -13.31 -16.27 10.54
CA GLY A 15 -11.98 -15.73 10.79
C GLY A 15 -10.91 -16.46 9.98
N ALA A 16 -10.95 -17.80 9.96
CA ALA A 16 -10.07 -18.62 9.15
C ALA A 16 -10.22 -18.32 7.65
N ILE A 17 -11.45 -18.29 7.11
CA ILE A 17 -11.72 -17.97 5.70
C ILE A 17 -11.14 -16.61 5.30
N PHE A 18 -11.30 -15.58 6.14
CA PHE A 18 -10.75 -14.25 5.85
C PHE A 18 -9.23 -14.17 5.99
N THR A 19 -8.61 -15.10 6.73
CA THR A 19 -7.15 -15.17 6.88
C THR A 19 -6.49 -15.97 5.76
N LEU A 20 -7.17 -16.98 5.21
CA LEU A 20 -6.64 -17.88 4.17
C LEU A 20 -5.97 -17.13 2.99
N PRO A 21 -6.54 -16.04 2.44
CA PRO A 21 -5.90 -15.28 1.37
C PRO A 21 -4.49 -14.80 1.69
N LEU A 22 -4.19 -14.44 2.95
CA LEU A 22 -2.89 -13.89 3.36
C LEU A 22 -1.75 -14.89 3.23
N PHE A 23 -2.07 -16.19 3.27
CA PHE A 23 -1.11 -17.28 3.09
C PHE A 23 -1.02 -17.78 1.65
N TYR A 24 -1.81 -17.22 0.73
CA TYR A 24 -1.80 -17.63 -0.66
C TYR A 24 -0.56 -17.08 -1.39
N THR A 25 0.50 -17.87 -1.43
CA THR A 25 1.67 -17.54 -2.24
C THR A 25 1.41 -17.92 -3.69
N ASN A 26 0.80 -17.03 -4.46
CA ASN A 26 1.02 -17.10 -5.91
C ASN A 26 2.43 -16.54 -6.13
N SER A 27 3.40 -17.39 -6.45
CA SER A 27 4.59 -16.87 -7.10
C SER A 27 4.12 -16.49 -8.50
N ASP A 28 4.14 -15.21 -8.85
CA ASP A 28 4.01 -14.80 -10.25
C ASP A 28 5.24 -15.36 -10.97
N LYS A 29 5.15 -16.65 -11.34
CA LYS A 29 6.20 -17.44 -11.99
C LYS A 29 6.34 -17.06 -13.45
N SER A 30 5.66 -16.01 -13.92
CA SER A 30 6.00 -15.44 -15.20
C SER A 30 7.47 -14.98 -15.11
N LYS A 31 8.36 -15.79 -15.67
CA LYS A 31 9.72 -15.38 -16.03
C LYS A 31 9.56 -14.33 -17.11
N PHE A 32 9.10 -13.15 -16.73
CA PHE A 32 8.93 -12.05 -17.63
C PHE A 32 10.35 -11.55 -17.91
N LEU A 33 10.84 -11.84 -19.11
CA LEU A 33 12.05 -11.23 -19.60
C LEU A 33 11.70 -9.76 -19.85
N PRO A 34 12.47 -8.81 -19.31
CA PRO A 34 12.26 -7.41 -19.62
C PRO A 34 12.33 -7.23 -21.15
N PRO A 35 11.52 -6.33 -21.73
CA PRO A 35 11.62 -6.00 -23.14
C PRO A 35 13.06 -5.57 -23.47
N THR A 36 13.58 -5.99 -24.62
CA THR A 36 14.97 -5.70 -25.01
C THR A 36 15.27 -4.22 -25.25
N ASN A 37 14.24 -3.37 -25.29
CA ASN A 37 14.32 -1.96 -25.67
C ASN A 37 14.08 -1.00 -24.50
N GLU A 38 14.15 -1.50 -23.26
CA GLU A 38 13.94 -0.70 -22.05
C GLU A 38 15.21 -0.68 -21.18
N SER A 39 15.40 0.39 -20.43
CA SER A 39 16.59 0.63 -19.61
C SER A 39 16.66 -0.24 -18.33
N TYR A 40 15.75 -1.21 -18.19
CA TYR A 40 15.56 -1.95 -16.96
C TYR A 40 16.81 -2.72 -16.48
N ASN A 41 17.17 -2.49 -15.23
CA ASN A 41 18.27 -3.10 -14.50
C ASN A 41 17.75 -3.90 -13.30
N GLY A 42 17.73 -5.22 -13.44
CA GLY A 42 17.27 -6.13 -12.37
C GLY A 42 18.10 -6.04 -11.08
N GLY A 43 19.31 -5.47 -11.13
CA GLY A 43 20.16 -5.20 -9.97
C GLY A 43 19.55 -4.18 -9.00
N LEU A 44 18.55 -3.39 -9.41
CA LEU A 44 17.89 -2.39 -8.56
C LEU A 44 16.69 -2.94 -7.77
N ASN A 45 16.36 -4.22 -7.90
CA ASN A 45 15.20 -4.82 -7.23
C ASN A 45 15.31 -4.88 -5.69
N TYR A 46 16.50 -4.68 -5.12
CA TYR A 46 16.66 -4.57 -3.67
C TYR A 46 16.13 -3.23 -3.10
N CYS A 47 15.92 -2.22 -3.96
CA CYS A 47 15.27 -0.97 -3.58
C CYS A 47 13.75 -1.17 -3.54
N THR A 48 13.26 -1.76 -2.44
CA THR A 48 11.86 -2.19 -2.27
C THR A 48 10.94 -1.15 -1.64
N ASP A 49 11.47 -0.01 -1.21
CA ASP A 49 10.74 1.09 -0.58
C ASP A 49 11.44 2.43 -0.84
N LEU A 50 10.74 3.53 -0.57
CA LEU A 50 11.26 4.88 -0.82
C LEU A 50 12.57 5.16 -0.09
N GLN A 51 12.77 4.63 1.12
CA GLN A 51 13.99 4.90 1.91
C GLN A 51 15.21 4.21 1.30
N ALA A 52 15.08 2.96 0.86
CA ALA A 52 16.14 2.26 0.15
C ALA A 52 16.48 2.95 -1.18
N SER A 53 15.46 3.37 -1.93
CA SER A 53 15.64 4.15 -3.16
C SER A 53 16.33 5.49 -2.94
N ILE A 54 15.94 6.24 -1.90
CA ILE A 54 16.57 7.52 -1.55
C ILE A 54 18.06 7.31 -1.22
N LYS A 55 18.39 6.29 -0.41
CA LYS A 55 19.79 5.99 -0.08
C LYS A 55 20.61 5.66 -1.33
N TYR A 56 20.04 4.90 -2.25
CA TYR A 56 20.69 4.59 -3.53
C TYR A 56 20.93 5.85 -4.36
N ILE A 57 19.91 6.70 -4.55
CA ILE A 57 20.04 7.94 -5.32
C ILE A 57 21.01 8.92 -4.65
N ASP A 58 20.97 9.02 -3.32
CA ASP A 58 21.92 9.82 -2.53
C ASP A 58 23.37 9.36 -2.79
N SER A 59 23.61 8.05 -2.93
CA SER A 59 24.94 7.51 -3.24
C SER A 59 25.44 7.86 -4.64
N LEU A 60 24.53 8.15 -5.58
CA LEU A 60 24.85 8.58 -6.95
C LEU A 60 25.03 10.10 -7.08
N SER A 61 24.36 10.86 -6.22
CA SER A 61 24.25 12.33 -6.32
C SER A 61 25.14 13.09 -5.35
N GLN A 62 25.78 12.41 -4.39
CA GLN A 62 26.84 12.98 -3.58
C GLN A 62 28.12 13.07 -4.40
N SER A 63 28.52 14.29 -4.78
CA SER A 63 29.90 14.51 -5.23
C SER A 63 30.81 14.54 -4.01
N GLU A 64 31.96 13.86 -4.08
CA GLU A 64 32.93 13.74 -2.98
C GLU A 64 33.41 15.08 -2.40
N ASN A 65 33.15 16.20 -3.09
CA ASN A 65 33.68 17.52 -2.77
C ASN A 65 32.62 18.64 -2.61
N SER A 66 31.31 18.36 -2.67
CA SER A 66 30.28 19.41 -2.53
C SER A 66 29.60 19.38 -1.17
N ALA A 67 29.77 20.46 -0.39
CA ALA A 67 28.97 20.73 0.80
C ALA A 67 27.51 21.13 0.49
N LYS A 68 27.17 21.37 -0.79
CA LYS A 68 25.86 21.88 -1.22
C LYS A 68 25.10 20.83 -2.03
N PHE A 69 23.83 20.65 -1.67
CA PHE A 69 22.90 19.82 -2.42
C PHE A 69 22.69 20.38 -3.84
N ASP A 70 23.01 19.58 -4.85
CA ASP A 70 22.74 19.89 -6.25
C ASP A 70 21.38 19.28 -6.65
N THR A 71 20.41 20.15 -6.90
CA THR A 71 19.04 19.73 -7.24
C THR A 71 18.97 19.09 -8.62
N LEU A 72 19.71 19.60 -9.60
CA LEU A 72 19.68 19.07 -10.96
C LEU A 72 20.28 17.66 -10.97
N LEU A 73 21.46 17.50 -10.38
CA LEU A 73 22.13 16.20 -10.28
C LEU A 73 21.26 15.16 -9.57
N TYR A 74 20.59 15.54 -8.48
CA TYR A 74 19.68 14.63 -7.77
C TYR A 74 18.45 14.25 -8.63
N VAL A 75 17.85 15.22 -9.34
CA VAL A 75 16.69 14.97 -10.21
C VAL A 75 17.06 14.05 -11.36
N GLU A 76 18.22 14.23 -11.97
CA GLU A 76 18.73 13.35 -13.03
C GLU A 76 19.01 11.93 -12.51
N ALA A 77 19.68 11.81 -11.36
CA ALA A 77 19.93 10.52 -10.72
C ALA A 77 18.62 9.80 -10.37
N ALA A 78 17.63 10.51 -9.84
CA ALA A 78 16.31 9.95 -9.56
C ALA A 78 15.56 9.55 -10.83
N SER A 79 15.64 10.35 -11.91
CA SER A 79 15.04 10.02 -13.21
C SER A 79 15.63 8.74 -13.77
N ASN A 80 16.96 8.62 -13.79
CA ASN A 80 17.67 7.44 -14.28
C ASN A 80 17.36 6.21 -13.42
N PHE A 81 17.34 6.37 -12.09
CA PHE A 81 16.91 5.30 -11.18
C PHE A 81 15.53 4.76 -11.57
N ILE A 82 14.54 5.62 -11.85
CA ILE A 82 13.18 5.15 -12.18
C ILE A 82 13.14 4.39 -13.51
N LYS A 83 13.81 4.92 -14.55
CA LYS A 83 13.93 4.28 -15.87
C LYS A 83 14.60 2.91 -15.79
N GLU A 84 15.62 2.79 -14.96
CA GLU A 84 16.31 1.51 -14.74
C GLU A 84 15.56 0.59 -13.77
N ARG A 85 14.78 1.15 -12.83
CA ARG A 85 14.08 0.37 -11.79
C ARG A 85 12.85 -0.33 -12.36
N PHE A 86 12.16 0.27 -13.33
CA PHE A 86 10.89 -0.22 -13.81
C PHE A 86 10.93 -0.52 -15.31
N TYR A 87 10.30 -1.63 -15.70
CA TYR A 87 9.89 -1.84 -17.08
C TYR A 87 8.38 -1.61 -17.26
N HIS A 88 7.90 -1.48 -18.50
CA HIS A 88 6.49 -1.23 -18.79
C HIS A 88 5.60 -2.38 -18.35
N GLY A 89 4.55 -2.04 -17.59
CA GLY A 89 3.48 -2.95 -17.21
C GLY A 89 2.83 -2.54 -15.91
N THR A 90 1.65 -3.06 -15.58
CA THR A 90 0.94 -2.60 -14.39
C THR A 90 1.39 -3.35 -13.14
N ALA A 91 1.86 -2.63 -12.12
CA ALA A 91 2.01 -3.17 -10.78
C ALA A 91 0.62 -3.34 -10.14
N ASN A 92 0.21 -4.59 -9.90
CA ASN A 92 -1.09 -4.90 -9.30
C ASN A 92 -0.89 -5.59 -7.94
N TYR A 93 -1.82 -5.36 -7.02
CA TYR A 93 -1.90 -6.15 -5.79
C TYR A 93 -2.19 -7.60 -6.13
N MET A 94 -1.43 -8.49 -5.52
CA MET A 94 -1.73 -9.92 -5.53
C MET A 94 -2.86 -10.22 -4.55
N PHE A 95 -3.49 -11.37 -4.73
CA PHE A 95 -4.56 -11.83 -3.85
C PHE A 95 -4.10 -11.89 -2.38
N SER A 96 -2.86 -12.32 -2.11
CA SER A 96 -2.32 -12.38 -0.74
C SER A 96 -1.94 -11.05 -0.12
N GLU A 97 -1.79 -10.00 -0.92
CA GLU A 97 -1.39 -8.68 -0.42
C GLU A 97 -2.58 -7.83 -0.04
N ASN A 98 -3.63 -7.87 -0.87
CA ASN A 98 -4.87 -7.16 -0.65
C ASN A 98 -5.99 -7.85 -1.44
N TRP A 99 -6.53 -8.95 -0.89
CA TRP A 99 -7.55 -9.74 -1.57
C TRP A 99 -8.82 -8.93 -1.89
N ILE A 100 -9.18 -7.93 -1.06
CA ILE A 100 -10.33 -7.07 -1.32
C ILE A 100 -10.09 -6.24 -2.59
N ALA A 101 -8.97 -5.50 -2.65
CA ALA A 101 -8.63 -4.69 -3.81
C ALA A 101 -8.42 -5.57 -5.06
N ASN A 102 -7.82 -6.75 -4.91
CA ASN A 102 -7.62 -7.71 -6.00
C ASN A 102 -8.94 -8.22 -6.58
N LEU A 103 -9.89 -8.64 -5.74
CA LEU A 103 -11.22 -9.11 -6.19
C LEU A 103 -12.02 -7.98 -6.84
N LEU A 104 -12.04 -6.78 -6.23
CA LEU A 104 -12.71 -5.62 -6.82
C LEU A 104 -12.05 -5.22 -8.15
N GLY A 105 -10.73 -5.31 -8.24
CA GLY A 105 -9.96 -5.14 -9.48
C GLY A 105 -10.41 -6.10 -10.58
N LYS A 106 -10.57 -7.37 -10.23
CA LYS A 106 -10.91 -8.43 -11.18
C LYS A 106 -12.37 -8.40 -11.64
N TYR A 107 -13.30 -8.05 -10.75
CA TYR A 107 -14.74 -8.23 -11.00
C TYR A 107 -15.53 -6.93 -11.12
N VAL A 108 -14.99 -5.79 -10.70
CA VAL A 108 -15.72 -4.51 -10.70
C VAL A 108 -15.02 -3.49 -11.60
N TRP A 109 -13.77 -3.15 -11.31
CA TRP A 109 -13.02 -2.18 -12.08
C TRP A 109 -11.52 -2.41 -11.94
N SER A 110 -10.85 -2.65 -13.06
CA SER A 110 -9.42 -3.02 -13.10
C SER A 110 -8.52 -2.03 -12.38
N HIS A 111 -8.88 -0.76 -12.21
CA HIS A 111 -8.01 0.18 -11.48
C HIS A 111 -7.97 -0.08 -9.97
N PHE A 112 -8.90 -0.82 -9.38
CA PHE A 112 -8.90 -1.07 -7.93
C PHE A 112 -7.70 -1.87 -7.45
N TYR A 113 -7.17 -2.81 -8.25
CA TYR A 113 -5.98 -3.57 -7.88
C TYR A 113 -4.66 -2.91 -8.32
N ALA A 114 -4.71 -1.81 -9.09
CA ALA A 114 -3.52 -1.18 -9.65
C ALA A 114 -2.89 -0.33 -8.57
N ILE A 115 -1.68 -0.69 -8.13
CA ILE A 115 -1.06 -0.12 -6.94
C ILE A 115 -0.77 1.37 -7.17
N VAL A 116 -1.17 2.24 -6.23
CA VAL A 116 -0.80 3.66 -6.26
C VAL A 116 0.11 4.08 -5.11
N ILE A 117 0.34 3.21 -4.12
CA ILE A 117 1.20 3.51 -2.97
C ILE A 117 2.67 3.29 -3.38
N PRO A 118 3.56 4.30 -3.29
CA PRO A 118 4.94 4.21 -3.80
C PRO A 118 5.73 3.02 -3.26
N ASP A 119 5.70 2.79 -1.95
CA ASP A 119 6.41 1.66 -1.32
C ASP A 119 5.87 0.30 -1.78
N ASP A 120 4.58 0.21 -2.12
CA ASP A 120 4.01 -1.03 -2.65
C ASP A 120 4.32 -1.17 -4.16
N ILE A 121 4.46 -0.07 -4.91
CA ILE A 121 4.93 -0.07 -6.32
C ILE A 121 6.39 -0.55 -6.39
N LEU A 122 7.27 -0.05 -5.51
CA LEU A 122 8.70 -0.38 -5.48
C LEU A 122 9.00 -1.85 -5.15
N LYS A 123 8.00 -2.63 -4.71
CA LYS A 123 8.13 -4.10 -4.56
C LYS A 123 7.98 -4.85 -5.88
N ARG A 124 7.69 -4.14 -6.98
CA ARG A 124 7.49 -4.70 -8.31
C ARG A 124 8.54 -4.15 -9.29
N PRO A 125 9.00 -4.98 -10.25
CA PRO A 125 9.89 -4.51 -11.30
C PRO A 125 9.17 -3.85 -12.48
N LYS A 126 7.83 -3.89 -12.50
CA LYS A 126 6.99 -3.25 -13.52
C LYS A 126 6.26 -2.05 -12.95
N GLY A 127 6.01 -1.04 -13.77
CA GLY A 127 5.17 0.10 -13.41
C GLY A 127 4.53 0.73 -14.64
N LEU A 128 3.26 1.11 -14.52
CA LEU A 128 2.56 1.92 -15.52
C LEU A 128 3.09 3.37 -15.47
N CYS A 129 2.89 4.18 -16.51
CA CYS A 129 3.36 5.58 -16.55
C CYS A 129 3.02 6.38 -15.28
N SER A 130 1.79 6.25 -14.78
CA SER A 130 1.33 6.87 -13.54
C SER A 130 2.00 6.32 -12.29
N GLN A 131 2.34 5.04 -12.26
CA GLN A 131 3.00 4.39 -11.12
C GLN A 131 4.47 4.81 -11.04
N GLN A 132 5.19 4.73 -12.16
CA GLN A 132 6.60 5.14 -12.23
C GLN A 132 6.76 6.63 -11.88
N THR A 133 5.93 7.49 -12.48
CA THR A 133 5.93 8.92 -12.19
C THR A 133 5.52 9.24 -10.75
N THR A 134 4.57 8.50 -10.17
CA THR A 134 4.19 8.69 -8.75
C THR A 134 5.35 8.39 -7.81
N VAL A 135 6.13 7.32 -8.08
CA VAL A 135 7.35 7.02 -7.30
C VAL A 135 8.38 8.13 -7.47
N PHE A 136 8.63 8.57 -8.71
CA PHE A 136 9.55 9.67 -9.00
C PHE A 136 9.19 10.95 -8.24
N MET A 137 7.93 11.38 -8.30
CA MET A 137 7.44 12.57 -7.61
C MET A 137 7.64 12.49 -6.09
N GLU A 138 7.38 11.33 -5.48
CA GLU A 138 7.51 11.16 -4.02
C GLU A 138 8.98 11.08 -3.58
N LEU A 139 9.89 10.53 -4.41
CA LEU A 139 11.33 10.58 -4.15
C LEU A 139 11.87 12.02 -4.14
N LEU A 140 11.45 12.84 -5.11
CA LEU A 140 11.84 14.25 -5.18
C LEU A 140 11.25 15.07 -4.04
N LYS A 141 9.98 14.82 -3.71
CA LYS A 141 9.30 15.47 -2.59
C LYS A 141 9.96 15.17 -1.25
N ALA A 142 10.52 13.97 -1.05
CA ALA A 142 11.30 13.63 0.15
C ALA A 142 12.55 14.50 0.33
N LYS A 143 13.02 15.16 -0.73
CA LYS A 143 14.11 16.16 -0.71
C LYS A 143 13.63 17.60 -0.80
N ASN A 144 12.34 17.85 -0.54
CA ASN A 144 11.69 19.16 -0.66
C ASN A 144 11.75 19.76 -2.08
N ILE A 145 11.95 18.94 -3.11
CA ILE A 145 11.90 19.38 -4.50
C ILE A 145 10.43 19.41 -4.94
N LYS A 146 10.00 20.55 -5.50
CA LYS A 146 8.62 20.73 -5.94
C LYS A 146 8.38 19.97 -7.24
N THR A 147 7.31 19.19 -7.28
CA THR A 147 6.85 18.48 -8.47
C THR A 147 5.37 18.75 -8.73
N ARG A 148 4.90 18.60 -9.96
CA ARG A 148 3.46 18.55 -10.26
C ARG A 148 3.18 17.51 -11.33
N LYS A 149 2.04 16.82 -11.22
CA LYS A 149 1.61 15.89 -12.27
C LYS A 149 1.25 16.66 -13.55
N VAL A 150 1.50 16.05 -14.69
CA VAL A 150 1.01 16.48 -15.99
C VAL A 150 0.35 15.28 -16.66
N GLY A 151 -0.91 15.42 -17.03
CA GLY A 151 -1.65 14.44 -17.82
C GLY A 151 -1.91 15.00 -19.21
N ILE A 152 -1.71 14.17 -20.23
CA ILE A 152 -2.18 14.43 -21.59
C ILE A 152 -3.16 13.31 -21.97
N ALA A 153 -4.27 13.64 -22.61
CA ALA A 153 -5.30 12.66 -22.91
C ALA A 153 -5.97 12.93 -24.27
N SER A 154 -6.17 11.87 -25.02
CA SER A 154 -6.96 11.86 -26.24
C SER A 154 -8.44 11.67 -25.94
N ASN A 155 -9.29 12.05 -26.88
CA ASN A 155 -10.74 11.84 -26.78
C ASN A 155 -11.14 10.35 -26.82
N ASN A 156 -10.26 9.47 -27.29
CA ASN A 156 -10.51 8.02 -27.38
C ASN A 156 -10.19 7.25 -26.07
N GLY A 157 -9.70 7.95 -25.05
CA GLY A 157 -9.35 7.36 -23.75
C GLY A 157 -7.89 6.97 -23.58
N ASN A 158 -7.04 7.08 -24.63
CA ASN A 158 -5.60 6.96 -24.47
C ASN A 158 -5.07 8.21 -23.76
N GLY A 159 -4.30 8.01 -22.70
CA GLY A 159 -3.66 9.11 -22.00
C GLY A 159 -2.26 8.73 -21.54
N HIS A 160 -1.46 9.75 -21.32
CA HIS A 160 -0.12 9.62 -20.79
C HIS A 160 0.07 10.50 -19.57
N PHE A 161 0.85 10.00 -18.61
CA PHE A 161 1.06 10.64 -17.32
C PHE A 161 2.55 10.75 -17.04
N PHE A 162 2.98 11.98 -16.81
CA PHE A 162 4.35 12.34 -16.45
C PHE A 162 4.31 13.50 -15.45
N CYS A 163 5.44 14.14 -15.18
CA CYS A 163 5.47 15.26 -14.23
C CYS A 163 6.37 16.39 -14.71
N GLU A 164 6.20 17.54 -14.07
CA GLU A 164 7.19 18.61 -14.10
C GLU A 164 7.85 18.76 -12.73
N VAL A 165 9.13 19.12 -12.75
CA VAL A 165 9.96 19.37 -11.58
C VAL A 165 10.35 20.85 -11.58
N PHE A 166 10.25 21.51 -10.44
CA PHE A 166 10.59 22.93 -10.32
C PHE A 166 11.99 23.10 -9.71
N TYR A 167 12.91 23.63 -10.50
CA TYR A 167 14.25 24.05 -10.08
C TYR A 167 14.69 25.24 -10.93
N ASN A 168 15.72 25.98 -10.49
CA ASN A 168 16.20 27.19 -11.19
C ASN A 168 15.10 28.21 -11.56
N ASN A 169 14.05 28.30 -10.74
CA ASN A 169 12.90 29.19 -10.91
C ASN A 169 12.02 28.90 -12.15
N SER A 170 12.07 27.68 -12.69
CA SER A 170 11.24 27.23 -13.83
C SER A 170 10.74 25.79 -13.64
N TRP A 171 9.70 25.43 -14.40
CA TRP A 171 9.21 24.05 -14.49
C TRP A 171 9.90 23.31 -15.62
N HIS A 172 10.25 22.05 -15.36
CA HIS A 172 10.98 21.20 -16.30
C HIS A 172 10.26 19.87 -16.48
N THR A 173 10.00 19.46 -17.72
CA THR A 173 9.27 18.23 -18.04
C THR A 173 10.12 16.98 -17.86
N TYR A 174 9.63 16.03 -17.06
CA TYR A 174 10.25 14.71 -16.88
C TYR A 174 9.23 13.59 -17.14
N ASP A 175 9.52 12.84 -18.19
CA ASP A 175 8.85 11.59 -18.52
C ASP A 175 9.81 10.42 -18.27
N VAL A 176 9.64 9.82 -17.10
CA VAL A 176 10.45 8.70 -16.62
C VAL A 176 9.96 7.35 -17.14
N ASN A 177 8.89 7.33 -17.94
CA ASN A 177 8.29 6.09 -18.45
C ASN A 177 8.57 5.88 -19.94
N LEU A 178 8.23 6.84 -20.81
CA LEU A 178 8.45 6.67 -22.25
C LEU A 178 9.89 6.98 -22.66
N GLU A 179 10.65 7.65 -21.80
CA GLU A 179 12.06 8.00 -22.02
C GLU A 179 12.27 8.76 -23.34
N PRO A 180 11.68 9.97 -23.49
CA PRO A 180 11.84 10.78 -24.69
C PRO A 180 13.31 11.16 -24.92
N ASN A 181 13.70 11.27 -26.19
CA ASN A 181 15.06 11.57 -26.59
C ASN A 181 15.29 13.08 -26.63
N TRP A 182 15.60 13.66 -25.48
CA TRP A 182 15.84 15.09 -25.29
C TRP A 182 17.03 15.63 -26.11
N ASN A 183 17.96 14.79 -26.57
CA ASN A 183 19.12 15.21 -27.36
C ASN A 183 18.75 15.64 -28.80
N LYS A 184 17.49 15.44 -29.21
CA LYS A 184 17.00 15.85 -30.54
C LYS A 184 16.66 17.33 -30.65
N ILE A 185 16.69 18.08 -29.54
CA ILE A 185 16.28 19.48 -29.49
C ILE A 185 17.31 20.33 -28.73
N SER A 186 17.33 21.64 -28.99
CA SER A 186 18.27 22.58 -28.35
C SER A 186 17.87 23.01 -26.93
N HIS A 187 16.57 22.92 -26.60
CA HIS A 187 16.00 23.30 -25.30
C HIS A 187 15.34 22.06 -24.65
N PRO A 188 16.14 21.17 -24.05
CA PRO A 188 15.63 19.96 -23.42
C PRO A 188 14.93 20.28 -22.09
N GLN A 189 13.96 19.43 -21.71
CA GLN A 189 13.32 19.45 -20.38
C GLN A 189 12.75 20.83 -20.00
N GLU A 190 12.19 21.55 -20.97
CA GLU A 190 11.42 22.77 -20.71
C GLU A 190 10.06 22.42 -20.10
N SER A 191 9.30 23.43 -19.69
CA SER A 191 7.93 23.23 -19.21
C SER A 191 7.01 22.69 -20.30
N MET A 192 5.93 22.02 -19.90
CA MET A 192 4.88 21.59 -20.81
C MET A 192 4.21 22.81 -21.48
N GLU A 193 4.14 23.95 -20.80
CA GLU A 193 3.67 25.22 -21.38
C GLU A 193 4.56 25.68 -22.54
N TYR A 194 5.88 25.59 -22.40
CA TYR A 194 6.81 25.86 -23.50
C TYR A 194 6.55 24.90 -24.67
N TYR A 195 6.39 23.60 -24.41
CA TYR A 195 6.14 22.61 -25.46
C TYR A 195 4.78 22.75 -26.13
N LEU A 196 3.77 23.30 -25.46
CA LEU A 196 2.49 23.62 -26.09
C LEU A 196 2.61 24.76 -27.12
N HIS A 197 3.55 25.68 -26.93
CA HIS A 197 3.87 26.72 -27.91
C HIS A 197 4.89 26.26 -28.96
N ASN A 198 5.66 25.22 -28.67
CA ASN A 198 6.75 24.68 -29.51
C ASN A 198 6.54 23.19 -29.79
N LYS A 199 5.35 22.81 -30.28
CA LYS A 199 4.93 21.40 -30.37
C LYS A 199 5.84 20.53 -31.23
N ASP A 200 6.48 21.11 -32.25
CA ASP A 200 7.42 20.37 -33.11
C ASP A 200 8.61 19.82 -32.33
N SER A 201 9.11 20.57 -31.33
CA SER A 201 10.16 20.07 -30.43
C SER A 201 9.67 18.84 -29.65
N LEU A 202 8.42 18.85 -29.19
CA LEU A 202 7.83 17.71 -28.47
C LEU A 202 7.64 16.50 -29.38
N TYR A 203 7.19 16.71 -30.62
CA TYR A 203 7.06 15.61 -31.60
C TYR A 203 8.41 14.95 -31.90
N LEU A 204 9.48 15.74 -32.00
CA LEU A 204 10.83 15.22 -32.26
C LEU A 204 11.33 14.35 -31.10
N VAL A 205 11.16 14.77 -29.84
CA VAL A 205 11.66 14.00 -28.68
C VAL A 205 10.85 12.73 -28.43
N TYR A 206 9.57 12.70 -28.82
CA TYR A 206 8.70 11.51 -28.74
C TYR A 206 8.69 10.65 -30.00
N GLU A 207 9.52 10.96 -31.00
CA GLU A 207 9.62 10.17 -32.22
C GLU A 207 9.96 8.71 -31.89
N ASN A 208 9.20 7.77 -32.48
CA ASN A 208 9.24 6.32 -32.22
C ASN A 208 8.73 5.87 -30.83
N LYS A 209 8.20 6.79 -30.01
CA LYS A 209 7.56 6.49 -28.72
C LYS A 209 6.04 6.59 -28.79
N ILE A 210 5.54 7.68 -29.38
CA ILE A 210 4.11 7.92 -29.62
C ILE A 210 3.94 8.36 -31.08
N PRO A 211 3.00 7.78 -31.85
CA PRO A 211 2.67 8.29 -33.18
C PRO A 211 2.27 9.76 -33.14
N THR A 212 2.83 10.60 -34.02
CA THR A 212 2.55 12.05 -34.03
C THR A 212 1.06 12.41 -34.07
N PRO A 213 0.18 11.73 -34.84
CA PRO A 213 -1.26 12.03 -34.81
C PRO A 213 -1.89 11.77 -33.44
N GLU A 214 -1.47 10.72 -32.75
CA GLU A 214 -1.95 10.39 -31.41
C GLU A 214 -1.45 11.40 -30.38
N LEU A 215 -0.16 11.77 -30.43
CA LEU A 215 0.38 12.81 -29.56
C LEU A 215 -0.33 14.16 -29.80
N LYS A 216 -0.64 14.51 -31.05
CA LYS A 216 -1.41 15.72 -31.39
C LYS A 216 -2.77 15.74 -30.70
N ASP A 217 -3.52 14.65 -30.78
CA ASP A 217 -4.84 14.49 -30.14
C ASP A 217 -4.71 14.54 -28.61
N MET A 218 -3.68 13.89 -28.03
CA MET A 218 -3.44 13.95 -26.59
C MET A 218 -3.14 15.36 -26.05
N LEU A 219 -2.46 16.19 -26.85
CA LEU A 219 -2.10 17.56 -26.48
C LEU A 219 -3.28 18.53 -26.50
N GLU A 220 -4.45 18.12 -26.99
CA GLU A 220 -5.69 18.91 -26.89
C GLU A 220 -6.20 18.98 -25.45
N ASN A 221 -5.93 17.95 -24.63
CA ASN A 221 -6.36 17.89 -23.25
C ASN A 221 -5.16 17.73 -22.30
N VAL A 222 -4.54 18.86 -21.96
CA VAL A 222 -3.47 18.90 -20.95
C VAL A 222 -4.04 19.29 -19.58
N GLU A 223 -3.81 18.45 -18.57
CA GLU A 223 -4.21 18.70 -17.20
C GLU A 223 -2.98 18.83 -16.29
N TYR A 224 -2.87 19.95 -15.59
CA TYR A 224 -1.86 20.18 -14.56
C TYR A 224 -2.43 19.83 -13.18
N GLY A 225 -1.63 19.18 -12.35
CA GLY A 225 -1.92 19.02 -10.93
C GLY A 225 -1.36 20.16 -10.08
N GLU A 226 -1.89 20.28 -8.87
CA GLU A 226 -1.32 21.13 -7.84
C GLU A 226 0.12 20.71 -7.47
N PRO A 227 1.02 21.67 -7.17
CA PRO A 227 2.37 21.36 -6.71
C PRO A 227 2.41 20.47 -5.46
N ASN A 228 3.29 19.47 -5.46
CA ASN A 228 3.52 18.46 -4.41
C ASN A 228 2.27 17.66 -4.00
N ASN A 229 1.24 17.70 -4.84
CA ASN A 229 0.00 17.02 -4.60
C ASN A 229 0.09 15.56 -5.03
N PHE A 230 -0.26 14.66 -4.10
CA PHE A 230 -0.20 13.23 -4.38
C PHE A 230 -1.20 12.83 -5.49
N PRO A 231 -0.77 12.14 -6.56
CA PRO A 231 -1.67 11.63 -7.59
C PRO A 231 -2.68 10.61 -7.03
N ALA A 232 -3.90 10.54 -7.56
CA ALA A 232 -4.88 9.49 -7.20
C ALA A 232 -5.19 9.32 -5.69
N LYS A 233 -5.27 10.43 -4.91
CA LYS A 233 -5.56 10.41 -3.45
C LYS A 233 -6.70 9.46 -3.03
N LYS A 234 -7.81 9.45 -3.80
CA LYS A 234 -8.97 8.60 -3.51
C LYS A 234 -8.62 7.11 -3.59
N MET A 235 -7.85 6.71 -4.61
CA MET A 235 -7.40 5.32 -4.75
C MET A 235 -6.40 4.94 -3.65
N ARG A 236 -5.51 5.86 -3.26
CA ARG A 236 -4.60 5.65 -2.12
C ARG A 236 -5.37 5.42 -0.82
N ALA A 237 -6.38 6.25 -0.54
CA ALA A 237 -7.24 6.08 0.63
C ALA A 237 -7.98 4.73 0.59
N PHE A 238 -8.52 4.35 -0.57
CA PHE A 238 -9.15 3.05 -0.78
C PHE A 238 -8.18 1.88 -0.52
N HIS A 239 -6.93 1.95 -0.99
CA HIS A 239 -5.93 0.91 -0.72
C HIS A 239 -5.56 0.81 0.76
N TYR A 240 -5.36 1.92 1.46
CA TYR A 240 -5.13 1.87 2.90
C TYR A 240 -6.32 1.32 3.67
N PHE A 241 -7.53 1.71 3.29
CA PHE A 241 -8.76 1.22 3.92
C PHE A 241 -8.92 -0.28 3.73
N THR A 242 -8.80 -0.77 2.50
CA THR A 242 -8.89 -2.21 2.20
C THR A 242 -7.76 -2.99 2.89
N LYS A 243 -6.53 -2.44 2.95
CA LYS A 243 -5.41 -3.03 3.70
C LYS A 243 -5.69 -3.10 5.20
N ALA A 244 -6.37 -2.13 5.79
CA ALA A 244 -6.81 -2.22 7.18
C ALA A 244 -7.88 -3.31 7.37
N LEU A 245 -8.86 -3.40 6.45
CA LEU A 245 -9.93 -4.39 6.52
C LEU A 245 -9.43 -5.83 6.44
N ILE A 246 -8.43 -6.13 5.60
CA ILE A 246 -7.91 -7.50 5.49
C ILE A 246 -7.31 -8.03 6.80
N PHE A 247 -6.88 -7.15 7.71
CA PHE A 247 -6.41 -7.53 9.05
C PHE A 247 -7.51 -7.39 10.11
N ALA A 248 -8.35 -6.37 10.02
CA ALA A 248 -9.40 -6.11 11.01
C ALA A 248 -10.51 -7.16 10.99
N LEU A 249 -10.94 -7.61 9.80
CA LEU A 249 -12.01 -8.61 9.66
C LEU A 249 -11.66 -9.96 10.32
N PRO A 250 -10.53 -10.62 10.02
CA PRO A 250 -10.20 -11.88 10.68
C PRO A 250 -10.00 -11.69 12.20
N ALA A 251 -9.35 -10.61 12.63
CA ALA A 251 -9.17 -10.30 14.05
C ALA A 251 -10.52 -10.16 14.79
N PHE A 252 -11.48 -9.44 14.19
CA PHE A 252 -12.82 -9.28 14.73
C PHE A 252 -13.53 -10.64 14.88
N PHE A 253 -13.51 -11.49 13.84
CA PHE A 253 -14.18 -12.78 13.90
C PHE A 253 -13.54 -13.74 14.90
N PHE A 254 -12.21 -13.76 15.01
CA PHE A 254 -11.53 -14.55 16.06
C PHE A 254 -11.85 -14.01 17.45
N TYR A 255 -11.85 -12.70 17.66
CA TYR A 255 -12.22 -12.11 18.94
C TYR A 255 -13.63 -12.53 19.38
N VAL A 256 -14.63 -12.41 18.49
CA VAL A 256 -16.00 -12.82 18.78
C VAL A 256 -16.10 -14.33 19.05
N ALA A 257 -15.32 -15.16 18.33
CA ALA A 257 -15.28 -16.61 18.55
C ALA A 257 -14.78 -16.99 19.96
N LEU A 258 -13.87 -16.19 20.54
CA LEU A 258 -13.25 -16.41 21.85
C LEU A 258 -14.11 -15.92 23.04
N LEU A 259 -15.12 -15.06 22.82
CA LEU A 259 -15.93 -14.51 23.91
C LEU A 259 -16.60 -15.60 24.80
N PRO A 260 -17.21 -16.66 24.25
CA PRO A 260 -17.82 -17.70 25.09
C PRO A 260 -16.78 -18.52 25.89
N LEU A 261 -15.58 -18.72 25.34
CA LEU A 261 -14.50 -19.41 26.06
C LEU A 261 -14.02 -18.59 27.26
N ARG A 262 -13.99 -17.27 27.12
CA ARG A 262 -13.70 -16.36 28.23
C ARG A 262 -14.75 -16.49 29.33
N GLU A 263 -16.04 -16.52 28.99
CA GLU A 263 -17.11 -16.69 29.98
C GLU A 263 -17.05 -18.06 30.69
N GLU A 264 -16.76 -19.14 29.96
CA GLU A 264 -16.59 -20.48 30.54
C GLU A 264 -15.38 -20.52 31.49
N PHE A 265 -14.26 -19.92 31.07
CA PHE A 265 -13.07 -19.78 31.90
C PHE A 265 -13.35 -18.99 33.19
N GLU A 266 -13.99 -17.82 33.09
CA GLU A 266 -14.40 -17.02 34.25
C GLU A 266 -15.35 -17.81 35.19
N LYS A 267 -16.33 -18.53 34.65
CA LYS A 267 -17.23 -19.41 35.45
C LYS A 267 -16.46 -20.52 36.15
N SER A 268 -15.48 -21.14 35.47
CA SER A 268 -14.64 -22.19 36.03
C SER A 268 -13.73 -21.70 37.16
N LEU A 269 -13.29 -20.43 37.12
CA LEU A 269 -12.49 -19.81 38.18
C LEU A 269 -13.32 -19.46 39.42
N ILE A 270 -14.59 -19.09 39.25
CA ILE A 270 -15.50 -18.72 40.36
C ILE A 270 -16.03 -19.95 41.10
N LYS A 271 -16.29 -21.06 40.38
CA LYS A 271 -16.95 -22.25 40.95
C LYS A 271 -16.23 -22.87 42.16
N PRO A 272 -14.89 -23.00 42.20
CA PRO A 272 -14.17 -23.50 43.38
C PRO A 272 -14.30 -22.60 44.61
N GLN A 273 -14.37 -21.28 44.42
CA GLN A 273 -14.50 -20.32 45.51
C GLN A 273 -15.88 -20.39 46.18
N LEU A 274 -16.94 -20.60 45.40
CA LEU A 274 -18.29 -20.80 45.93
C LEU A 274 -18.43 -22.13 46.67
N LEU A 275 -17.83 -23.20 46.17
CA LEU A 275 -17.82 -24.51 46.84
C LEU A 275 -17.11 -24.45 48.21
N HIS A 276 -15.98 -23.75 48.32
CA HIS A 276 -15.32 -23.54 49.62
C HIS A 276 -16.12 -22.67 50.59
N LYS A 277 -16.82 -21.64 50.09
CA LYS A 277 -17.67 -20.79 50.92
C LYS A 277 -18.87 -21.56 51.50
N ASP A 278 -19.49 -22.43 50.71
CA ASP A 278 -20.59 -23.28 51.17
C ASP A 278 -20.11 -24.38 52.13
N GLN A 279 -18.94 -24.99 51.92
CA GLN A 279 -18.36 -25.93 52.89
C GLN A 279 -18.10 -25.28 54.26
N ASN A 280 -17.52 -24.07 54.28
CA ASN A 280 -17.29 -23.35 55.53
C ASN A 280 -18.60 -22.94 56.23
N ARG A 281 -19.63 -22.55 55.47
CA ARG A 281 -20.96 -22.23 56.04
C ARG A 281 -21.66 -23.46 56.61
N SER A 282 -21.53 -24.60 55.94
CA SER A 282 -22.06 -25.89 56.41
C SER A 282 -21.39 -26.33 57.72
N HIS A 283 -20.07 -26.19 57.81
CA HIS A 283 -19.30 -26.52 59.01
C HIS A 283 -19.66 -25.59 60.19
N HIS A 284 -19.87 -24.30 59.93
CA HIS A 284 -20.27 -23.34 60.96
C HIS A 284 -21.70 -23.58 61.48
N LEU A 285 -22.63 -23.94 60.60
CA LEU A 285 -24.00 -24.33 60.99
C LEU A 285 -24.01 -25.65 61.78
N PHE A 286 -23.20 -26.62 61.39
CA PHE A 286 -23.06 -27.89 62.11
C PHE A 286 -22.50 -27.69 63.54
N LEU A 287 -21.46 -26.88 63.70
CA LEU A 287 -20.90 -26.54 65.02
C LEU A 287 -21.91 -25.79 65.90
N HIS A 288 -22.69 -24.87 65.32
CA HIS A 288 -23.72 -24.14 66.06
C HIS A 288 -24.87 -25.06 66.54
N SER A 289 -25.24 -26.06 65.74
CA SER A 289 -26.19 -27.11 66.11
C SER A 289 -25.67 -27.97 67.28
N GLN A 290 -24.41 -28.44 67.20
CA GLN A 290 -23.74 -29.20 68.27
C GLN A 290 -23.66 -28.43 69.59
N MET A 291 -23.33 -27.13 69.54
CA MET A 291 -23.29 -26.29 70.75
C MET A 291 -24.68 -26.05 71.35
N SER A 292 -25.72 -25.92 70.52
CA SER A 292 -27.10 -25.79 71.01
C SER A 292 -27.56 -27.06 71.74
N GLN A 293 -27.26 -28.25 71.20
CA GLN A 293 -27.58 -29.53 71.86
C GLN A 293 -26.84 -29.72 73.19
N ARG A 294 -25.56 -29.30 73.28
CA ARG A 294 -24.82 -29.35 74.55
C ARG A 294 -25.42 -28.46 75.64
N LYS A 295 -25.92 -27.26 75.28
CA LYS A 295 -26.62 -26.39 76.25
C LYS A 295 -27.90 -27.03 76.79
N TYR A 296 -28.66 -27.71 75.94
CA TYR A 296 -29.87 -28.42 76.37
C TYR A 296 -29.59 -29.58 77.33
N ASN A 297 -28.49 -30.32 77.14
CA ASN A 297 -28.14 -31.44 78.02
C ASN A 297 -27.57 -31.00 79.39
N LEU A 298 -26.94 -29.83 79.48
CA LEU A 298 -26.47 -29.29 80.76
C LEU A 298 -27.61 -28.81 81.68
N SER A 299 -28.75 -28.40 81.12
CA SER A 299 -29.95 -28.03 81.90
C SER A 299 -30.71 -29.21 82.54
N TYR A 300 -30.30 -30.46 82.30
CA TYR A 300 -30.86 -31.66 82.95
C TYR A 300 -29.95 -32.24 84.05
N LEU A 301 -28.80 -31.61 84.32
CA LEU A 301 -27.81 -32.04 85.31
C LEU A 301 -27.68 -31.07 86.51
N LEU A 302 -28.60 -30.12 86.62
CA LEU A 302 -28.81 -29.24 87.78
C LEU A 302 -30.25 -29.39 88.26
#